data_AF-A0A4W5NTM9-F1
#
_entry.id   AF-A0A4W5NTM9-F1
#
_cell.length_a   1.000
_cell.length_b   1.000
_cell.length_c   1.000
_cell.angle_alpha   90.00
_cell.angle_beta   90.00
_cell.angle_gamma   90.00
#
_symmetry.space_group_name_H-M   'P 1'
#
loop_
_entity.id
_entity.type
_entity.pdbx_description
1 polymer ?
#
loop_
_entity_poly.entity_id
_entity_poly.type
_entity_poly.pdbx_seq_one_letter_code
_entity_poly.pdbx_strand_id
1 'polypeptide(L)'
;MKLPMEPTNLQKAIAVAQKASQEDQAGNYQEAIKSYQHAVKYFLHIVKCQPQGKEGNQKIRDKCKLYLDRVEELQEYLEKKEVIRRLNIL
;
A
#
# COMPACT_ATOMS: atom_id res chain seq x y z
N MET A 1 25.75 -26.08 1.48
CA MET A 1 24.47 -25.62 2.06
C MET A 1 24.29 -24.16 1.70
N LYS A 2 23.27 -23.77 0.92
CA LYS A 2 22.96 -22.35 0.67
C LYS A 2 22.12 -21.85 1.85
N LEU A 3 22.62 -20.89 2.61
CA LEU A 3 21.84 -20.16 3.62
C LEU A 3 20.62 -19.53 2.94
N PRO A 4 19.44 -19.44 3.61
CA PRO A 4 18.32 -18.69 3.06
C PRO A 4 18.77 -17.25 2.83
N MET A 5 18.70 -16.81 1.58
CA MET A 5 19.04 -15.44 1.20
C MET A 5 18.03 -14.51 1.88
N GLU A 6 18.51 -13.58 2.71
CA GLU A 6 17.67 -12.56 3.34
C GLU A 6 16.84 -11.80 2.29
N PRO A 7 15.54 -11.57 2.54
CA PRO A 7 14.69 -10.87 1.59
C PRO A 7 15.17 -9.43 1.39
N THR A 8 15.30 -9.04 0.13
CA THR A 8 15.68 -7.68 -0.27
C THR A 8 14.65 -6.65 0.21
N ASN A 9 15.06 -5.39 0.33
CA ASN A 9 14.14 -4.30 0.67
C ASN A 9 12.94 -4.22 -0.28
N LEU A 10 13.16 -4.52 -1.57
CA LEU A 10 12.09 -4.60 -2.57
C LEU A 10 11.10 -5.72 -2.28
N GLN A 11 11.58 -6.91 -1.93
CA GLN A 11 10.71 -8.04 -1.54
C GLN A 11 9.89 -7.71 -0.28
N LYS A 12 10.49 -7.03 0.70
CA LYS A 12 9.77 -6.56 1.90
C LYS A 12 8.67 -5.55 1.55
N ALA A 13 8.95 -4.59 0.66
CA ALA A 13 7.96 -3.62 0.19
C ALA A 13 6.79 -4.31 -0.55
N ILE A 14 7.10 -5.29 -1.40
CA ILE A 14 6.10 -6.09 -2.12
C ILE A 14 5.23 -6.89 -1.14
N ALA A 15 5.81 -7.51 -0.11
CA ALA A 15 5.05 -8.25 0.90
C ALA A 15 4.05 -7.34 1.64
N VAL A 16 4.45 -6.11 1.98
CA VAL A 16 3.55 -5.13 2.61
C VAL A 16 2.41 -4.73 1.65
N ALA A 17 2.72 -4.54 0.36
CA ALA A 17 1.69 -4.24 -0.65
C ALA A 17 0.72 -5.40 -0.87
N GLN A 18 1.20 -6.64 -0.84
CA GLN A 18 0.37 -7.84 -0.92
C GLN A 18 -0.57 -7.94 0.28
N LYS A 19 -0.07 -7.70 1.51
CA LYS A 19 -0.93 -7.59 2.69
C LYS A 19 -2.01 -6.54 2.49
N ALA A 20 -1.64 -5.34 2.02
CA ALA A 20 -2.60 -4.27 1.78
C ALA A 20 -3.74 -4.70 0.84
N SER A 21 -3.42 -5.37 -0.26
CA SER A 21 -4.43 -5.89 -1.20
C SER A 21 -5.28 -7.01 -0.60
N GLN A 22 -4.73 -7.87 0.26
CA GLN A 22 -5.51 -8.90 0.96
C GLN A 22 -6.51 -8.27 1.95
N GLU A 23 -6.08 -7.26 2.72
CA GLU A 23 -6.95 -6.54 3.66
C GLU A 23 -8.04 -5.76 2.92
N ASP A 24 -7.70 -5.14 1.77
CA ASP A 24 -8.66 -4.44 0.91
C ASP A 24 -9.74 -5.40 0.40
N GLN A 25 -9.34 -6.55 -0.13
CA GLN A 25 -10.25 -7.61 -0.59
C GLN A 25 -11.11 -8.19 0.54
N ALA A 26 -10.57 -8.27 1.76
CA ALA A 26 -11.29 -8.72 2.94
C ALA A 26 -12.26 -7.67 3.52
N GLY A 27 -12.26 -6.44 2.99
CA GLY A 27 -13.07 -5.33 3.51
C GLY A 27 -12.48 -4.68 4.77
N ASN A 28 -11.26 -5.05 5.17
CA ASN A 28 -10.53 -4.49 6.30
C ASN A 28 -9.88 -3.15 5.92
N TYR A 29 -10.70 -2.20 5.46
CA TYR A 29 -10.23 -0.99 4.77
C TYR A 29 -9.29 -0.12 5.60
N GLN A 30 -9.48 -0.04 6.92
CA GLN A 30 -8.54 0.72 7.77
C GLN A 30 -7.13 0.11 7.78
N GLU A 31 -7.03 -1.22 7.80
CA GLU A 31 -5.73 -1.92 7.78
C GLU A 31 -5.12 -1.93 6.38
N ALA A 32 -5.96 -2.02 5.34
CA ALA A 32 -5.57 -1.84 3.95
C ALA A 32 -4.93 -0.47 3.72
N ILE A 33 -5.58 0.62 4.17
CA ILE A 33 -5.06 2.00 4.07
C ILE A 33 -3.67 2.11 4.70
N LYS A 34 -3.52 1.66 5.95
CA LYS A 34 -2.22 1.69 6.67
C LYS A 34 -1.15 0.92 5.92
N SER A 35 -1.49 -0.27 5.42
CA SER A 35 -0.56 -1.14 4.72
C SER A 35 -0.16 -0.56 3.36
N TYR A 36 -1.08 0.02 2.59
CA TYR A 36 -0.76 0.72 1.34
C TYR A 36 0.17 1.91 1.58
N GLN A 37 -0.11 2.76 2.56
CA GLN A 37 0.76 3.90 2.92
C GLN A 37 2.17 3.43 3.32
N HIS A 38 2.29 2.35 4.09
CA HIS A 38 3.58 1.74 4.42
C HIS A 38 4.31 1.22 3.18
N ALA A 39 3.62 0.51 2.28
CA ALA A 39 4.22 0.04 1.03
C ALA A 39 4.77 1.21 0.20
N VAL A 40 4.00 2.29 0.03
CA VAL A 40 4.43 3.51 -0.66
C VAL A 40 5.69 4.10 -0.03
N LYS A 41 5.74 4.22 1.30
CA LYS A 41 6.91 4.73 2.03
C LYS A 41 8.17 3.90 1.73
N TYR A 42 8.05 2.56 1.75
CA TYR A 42 9.17 1.68 1.42
C TYR A 42 9.60 1.80 -0.04
N PHE A 43 8.65 1.82 -0.97
CA PHE A 43 8.93 1.97 -2.39
C PHE A 43 9.65 3.28 -2.71
N LEU A 44 9.23 4.40 -2.12
CA LEU A 44 9.91 5.69 -2.29
C LEU A 44 11.32 5.67 -1.69
N HIS A 45 11.52 5.01 -0.54
CA HIS A 45 12.86 4.82 0.02
C HIS A 45 13.77 4.03 -0.92
N ILE A 46 13.27 2.94 -1.51
CA ILE A 46 14.03 2.14 -2.50
C ILE A 46 14.41 2.99 -3.69
N VAL A 47 13.48 3.74 -4.29
CA VAL A 47 13.78 4.60 -5.45
C VAL A 47 14.85 5.65 -5.12
N LYS A 48 14.85 6.20 -3.90
CA LYS A 48 15.81 7.22 -3.46
C LYS A 48 17.19 6.65 -3.11
N CYS A 49 17.24 5.54 -2.39
CA CYS A 49 18.46 5.03 -1.77
C CYS A 49 19.04 3.81 -2.50
N GLN A 50 18.23 3.09 -3.27
CA GLN A 50 18.59 1.85 -3.97
C GLN A 50 17.95 1.84 -5.38
N PRO A 51 18.40 2.72 -6.30
CA PRO A 51 17.78 2.84 -7.63
C PRO A 51 17.76 1.51 -8.40
N GLN A 52 16.62 1.20 -9.01
CA GLN A 52 16.38 -0.03 -9.77
C GLN A 52 16.49 0.18 -11.29
N GLY A 53 17.31 1.16 -11.72
CA GLY A 53 17.34 1.64 -13.11
C GLY A 53 16.11 2.48 -13.50
N LYS A 54 16.15 3.12 -14.66
CA LYS A 54 15.09 4.06 -15.11
C LYS A 54 13.72 3.39 -15.17
N GLU A 55 13.63 2.25 -15.84
CA GLU A 55 12.36 1.52 -16.01
C GLU A 55 11.84 0.92 -14.70
N GLY A 56 12.73 0.33 -13.89
CA GLY A 56 12.35 -0.23 -12.59
C GLY A 56 11.85 0.86 -11.63
N ASN A 57 12.55 2.00 -11.58
CA ASN A 57 12.12 3.15 -10.79
C ASN A 57 10.77 3.71 -11.26
N GLN A 58 10.51 3.75 -12.57
CA GLN A 58 9.23 4.20 -13.09
C GLN A 58 8.10 3.25 -12.67
N LYS A 59 8.27 1.93 -12.84
CA LYS A 59 7.30 0.93 -12.39
C LYS A 59 6.97 1.07 -10.89
N ILE A 60 7.98 1.33 -10.06
CA ILE A 60 7.78 1.54 -8.63
C ILE A 60 6.97 2.83 -8.38
N ARG A 61 7.26 3.93 -9.07
CA ARG A 61 6.50 5.18 -8.95
C ARG A 61 5.05 5.03 -9.40
N ASP A 62 4.81 4.33 -10.51
CA ASP A 62 3.46 4.05 -11.00
C ASP A 62 2.65 3.23 -9.98
N LYS A 63 3.30 2.25 -9.32
CA LYS A 63 2.68 1.50 -8.21
C LYS A 63 2.40 2.38 -7.00
N CYS A 64 3.31 3.28 -6.63
CA CYS A 64 3.05 4.22 -5.54
C CYS A 64 1.82 5.09 -5.83
N LYS A 65 1.69 5.59 -7.06
CA LYS A 65 0.52 6.38 -7.46
C LYS A 65 -0.76 5.56 -7.31
N LEU A 66 -0.80 4.36 -7.89
CA LEU A 66 -1.96 3.46 -7.81
C LEU A 66 -2.39 3.19 -6.35
N TYR A 67 -1.43 2.98 -5.45
CA TYR A 67 -1.75 2.73 -4.04
C TYR A 67 -2.25 3.97 -3.30
N LEU A 68 -1.74 5.16 -3.64
CA LEU A 68 -2.24 6.41 -3.07
C LEU A 68 -3.66 6.72 -3.56
N ASP A 69 -3.92 6.57 -4.86
CA ASP A 69 -5.26 6.75 -5.43
C ASP A 69 -6.27 5.83 -4.72
N ARG A 70 -5.91 4.55 -4.49
CA ARG A 70 -6.75 3.60 -3.75
C ARG A 70 -6.94 3.98 -2.28
N VAL A 71 -5.93 4.56 -1.62
CA VAL A 71 -6.06 5.03 -0.23
C VAL A 71 -7.10 6.14 -0.14
N GLU A 72 -7.09 7.09 -1.08
CA GLU A 72 -8.06 8.18 -1.13
C GLU A 72 -9.49 7.65 -1.32
N GLU A 73 -9.69 6.71 -2.25
CA GLU A 73 -11.00 6.05 -2.47
C GLU A 73 -11.53 5.36 -1.19
N LEU A 74 -10.66 4.63 -0.48
CA LEU A 74 -11.05 3.93 0.75
C LEU A 74 -11.38 4.90 1.89
N GLN A 75 -10.64 6.00 2.00
CA GLN A 75 -10.91 7.04 3.00
C GLN A 75 -12.27 7.70 2.75
N GLU A 76 -12.56 8.06 1.50
CA GLU A 76 -13.86 8.62 1.11
C GLU A 76 -15.01 7.65 1.38
N TYR A 77 -14.83 6.36 1.06
CA TYR A 77 -15.82 5.34 1.36
C TYR A 77 -16.11 5.23 2.86
N LEU A 78 -15.07 5.20 3.70
CA LEU A 78 -15.22 5.12 5.15
C LEU A 78 -15.91 6.35 5.73
N GLU A 79 -15.57 7.55 5.25
CA GLU A 79 -16.22 8.79 5.66
C GLU A 79 -17.72 8.76 5.32
N LYS A 80 -18.07 8.42 4.08
CA LYS A 80 -19.48 8.27 3.65
C LYS A 80 -20.24 7.26 4.50
N LYS A 81 -19.62 6.11 4.80
CA LYS A 81 -20.20 5.07 5.65
C LYS A 81 -20.46 5.58 7.07
N GLU A 82 -19.54 6.33 7.66
CA GLU A 82 -19.71 6.93 8.99
C GLU A 82 -20.79 8.03 9.00
N VAL A 83 -20.87 8.87 7.97
CA VAL A 83 -21.95 9.87 7.83
C VAL A 83 -23.32 9.20 7.79
N ILE A 84 -23.51 8.19 6.94
CA ILE A 84 -24.76 7.43 6.84
C ILE A 84 -25.10 6.78 8.18
N ARG A 85 -24.12 6.17 8.86
CA ARG A 85 -24.31 5.55 10.17
C ARG A 85 -24.81 6.56 11.20
N ARG A 86 -24.26 7.77 11.23
CA ARG A 86 -24.68 8.84 12.17
C ARG A 86 -26.11 9.31 11.89
N LEU A 87 -26.47 9.48 10.62
CA LEU A 87 -27.83 9.88 10.24
C LEU A 87 -28.89 8.85 10.63
N ASN A 88 -28.56 7.55 10.60
CA ASN A 88 -29.49 6.48 10.95
C ASN A 88 -29.70 6.28 12.46
N ILE A 89 -28.99 7.03 13.30
CA ILE A 89 -29.09 6.96 14.77
C ILE A 89 -29.82 8.20 15.35
N LEU A 90 -30.11 9.20 14.50
CA LEU A 90 -30.93 10.38 14.82
C LEU A 90 -32.38 10.15 14.38
#